data_AF-Q1QDF8-F1
#
_entry.id   AF-Q1QDF8-F1
#
_cell.length_a   1.000
_cell.length_b   1.000
_cell.length_c   1.000
_cell.angle_alpha   90.00
_cell.angle_beta   90.00
_cell.angle_gamma   90.00
#
_symmetry.space_group_name_H-M   'P 1'
#
loop_
_entity.id
_entity.type
_entity.pdbx_description
1 polymer ?
#
loop_
_entity_poly.entity_id
_entity_poly.type
_entity_poly.pdbx_seq_one_letter_code
_entity_poly.pdbx_strand_id
1 'polypeptide(L)'
;MISPTVSPDFSNLLSTIDAKNLLHRLNELQSQKTNPTEHSINLEEDASLKKLSLQWQYLANNYLIHSAKEIIEPIKVCEFIQNSLTDLNLQNELSFESIERALTDWLIDLFNHLFISKQVILVRSTGEPEYFPAQSNQPARIEFAHGFFASALHEISHFCMAGERRRQLPDFGYWYAPDGRSAAQQQAFERVEVKPQAIECLFTLACGRPFQVSQDNLFADFDTSGSTFAQDVYQQVQTYITKPDTLPSDAKTLLQALLTICAVS
;
A
#
# COMPACT_ATOMS: atom_id res chain seq x y z
N MET A 1 33.42 -18.89 -1.62
CA MET A 1 32.16 -19.26 -0.93
C MET A 1 31.40 -17.98 -0.71
N ILE A 2 30.39 -17.72 -1.54
CA ILE A 2 29.48 -16.59 -1.35
C ILE A 2 28.55 -17.04 -0.23
N SER A 3 28.59 -16.40 0.94
CA SER A 3 27.61 -16.63 1.99
C SER A 3 26.22 -16.43 1.39
N PRO A 4 25.22 -17.29 1.68
CA PRO A 4 23.86 -17.04 1.25
C PRO A 4 23.46 -15.66 1.77
N THR A 5 23.04 -14.77 0.86
CA THR A 5 22.53 -13.45 1.20
C THR A 5 21.29 -13.66 2.06
N VAL A 6 21.45 -13.46 3.37
CA VAL A 6 20.33 -13.49 4.32
C VAL A 6 19.33 -12.45 3.86
N SER A 7 18.08 -12.87 3.62
CA SER A 7 17.00 -11.94 3.28
C SER A 7 16.93 -10.86 4.35
N PRO A 8 16.93 -9.57 3.98
CA PRO A 8 16.88 -8.50 4.97
C PRO A 8 15.54 -8.53 5.71
N ASP A 9 15.58 -8.09 6.97
CA ASP A 9 14.39 -7.98 7.80
C ASP A 9 13.70 -6.62 7.62
N PHE A 10 12.58 -6.61 6.91
CA PHE A 10 11.79 -5.41 6.64
C PHE A 10 11.00 -4.91 7.86
N SER A 11 10.77 -5.74 8.88
CA SER A 11 9.90 -5.40 10.01
C SER A 11 10.41 -4.22 10.85
N ASN A 12 11.72 -4.00 10.84
CA ASN A 12 12.40 -2.96 11.62
C ASN A 12 12.71 -1.68 10.81
N LEU A 13 12.31 -1.60 9.53
CA LEU A 13 12.61 -0.44 8.69
C LEU A 13 11.86 0.82 9.09
N LEU A 14 10.67 0.68 9.68
CA LEU A 14 9.79 1.79 10.00
C LEU A 14 9.27 1.64 11.42
N SER A 15 10.15 1.87 12.41
CA SER A 15 9.73 1.90 13.82
C SER A 15 8.70 3.00 14.07
N THR A 16 8.01 2.97 15.22
CA THR A 16 7.08 4.05 15.61
C THR A 16 7.75 5.42 15.63
N ILE A 17 9.04 5.50 15.98
CA ILE A 17 9.80 6.75 15.99
C ILE A 17 10.11 7.17 14.55
N ASP A 18 10.55 6.24 13.70
CA ASP A 18 10.84 6.53 12.29
C ASP A 18 9.59 6.97 11.53
N ALA A 19 8.45 6.33 11.79
CA ALA A 19 7.14 6.69 11.25
C ALA A 19 6.76 8.15 11.60
N LYS A 20 6.91 8.54 12.87
CA LYS A 20 6.63 9.92 13.33
C LYS A 20 7.58 10.94 12.69
N ASN A 21 8.87 10.62 12.62
CA ASN A 21 9.87 11.47 11.99
C ASN A 21 9.62 11.62 10.48
N LEU A 22 9.27 10.53 9.80
CA LEU A 22 8.94 10.51 8.39
C LEU A 22 7.68 11.35 8.12
N LEU A 23 6.62 11.18 8.92
CA LEU A 23 5.40 11.99 8.81
C LEU A 23 5.69 13.48 8.98
N HIS A 24 6.48 13.85 10.00
CA HIS A 24 6.86 15.24 10.22
C HIS A 24 7.56 15.84 8.98
N ARG A 25 8.52 15.12 8.41
CA ARG A 25 9.26 15.57 7.21
C ARG A 25 8.38 15.65 5.96
N LEU A 26 7.43 14.72 5.81
CA LEU A 26 6.43 14.79 4.73
C LEU A 26 5.54 16.04 4.86
N ASN A 27 5.12 16.38 6.08
CA ASN A 27 4.33 17.59 6.35
C ASN A 27 5.14 18.88 6.04
N GLU A 28 6.42 18.92 6.38
CA GLU A 28 7.32 20.03 6.03
C GLU A 28 7.45 20.21 4.52
N LEU A 29 7.66 19.11 3.78
CA LEU A 29 7.77 19.12 2.32
C LEU A 29 6.47 19.61 1.65
N GLN A 30 5.31 19.27 2.19
CA GLN A 30 4.02 19.77 1.69
C GLN A 30 3.87 21.28 1.95
N SER A 31 4.21 21.73 3.16
CA SER A 31 4.08 23.14 3.57
C SER A 31 4.96 24.10 2.74
N GLN A 32 6.04 23.58 2.15
CA GLN A 32 6.95 24.34 1.29
C GLN A 32 6.44 24.50 -0.16
N LYS A 33 5.41 23.74 -0.57
CA LYS A 33 4.79 23.91 -1.89
C LYS A 33 3.80 25.07 -1.86
N THR A 34 4.06 26.09 -2.67
CA THR A 34 3.26 27.32 -2.82
C THR A 34 1.92 27.14 -3.55
N ASN A 35 1.43 25.90 -3.76
CA ASN A 35 0.18 25.63 -4.48
C ASN A 35 -0.95 25.26 -3.50
N PRO A 36 -2.00 26.08 -3.35
CA PRO A 36 -3.09 25.88 -2.39
C PRO A 36 -4.06 24.72 -2.71
N THR A 37 -3.81 23.96 -3.79
CA THR A 37 -4.68 22.87 -4.25
C THR A 37 -4.25 21.47 -3.80
N GLU A 38 -3.09 21.31 -3.15
CA GLU A 38 -2.74 20.04 -2.49
C GLU A 38 -3.35 20.02 -1.08
N HIS A 39 -4.48 19.32 -0.92
CA HIS A 39 -5.17 19.17 0.37
C HIS A 39 -4.20 18.67 1.45
N SER A 40 -3.96 19.51 2.47
CA SER A 40 -3.31 19.06 3.69
C SER A 40 -4.22 18.05 4.38
N ILE A 41 -3.66 16.94 4.83
CA ILE A 41 -4.40 15.88 5.52
C ILE A 41 -4.73 16.40 6.93
N ASN A 42 -5.97 16.85 7.12
CA ASN A 42 -6.46 17.33 8.40
C ASN A 42 -7.66 16.49 8.87
N LEU A 43 -7.41 15.60 9.84
CA LEU A 43 -8.43 14.71 10.40
C LEU A 43 -9.54 15.46 11.17
N GLU A 44 -9.31 16.69 11.62
CA GLU A 44 -10.33 17.45 12.35
C GLU A 44 -11.35 18.13 11.42
N GLU A 45 -10.90 18.50 10.22
CA GLU A 45 -11.71 19.22 9.23
C GLU A 45 -12.33 18.30 8.18
N ASP A 46 -11.73 17.12 7.95
CA ASP A 46 -12.20 16.13 6.98
C ASP A 46 -12.98 15.00 7.65
N ALA A 47 -14.32 15.10 7.61
CA ALA A 47 -15.21 14.12 8.20
C ALA A 47 -15.05 12.70 7.58
N SER A 48 -14.70 12.60 6.30
CA SER A 48 -14.47 11.31 5.62
C SER A 48 -13.19 10.66 6.15
N LEU A 49 -12.09 11.42 6.25
CA LEU A 49 -10.85 10.90 6.81
C LEU A 49 -10.97 10.54 8.29
N LYS A 50 -11.76 11.32 9.07
CA LYS A 50 -12.06 10.99 10.46
C LYS A 50 -12.83 9.67 10.59
N LYS A 51 -13.84 9.45 9.71
CA LYS A 51 -14.57 8.18 9.65
C LYS A 51 -13.64 7.02 9.29
N LEU A 52 -12.81 7.19 8.27
CA LEU A 52 -11.83 6.18 7.85
C LEU A 52 -10.83 5.87 8.96
N SER A 53 -10.41 6.86 9.75
CA SER A 53 -9.51 6.63 10.88
C SER A 53 -10.14 5.75 11.96
N LEU A 54 -11.40 6.01 12.34
CA LEU A 54 -12.13 5.17 13.28
C LEU A 54 -12.37 3.75 12.75
N GLN A 55 -12.67 3.61 11.45
CA GLN A 55 -12.81 2.31 10.81
C GLN A 55 -11.50 1.51 10.83
N TRP A 56 -10.37 2.16 10.54
CA TRP A 56 -9.05 1.53 10.60
C TRP A 56 -8.75 0.99 12.00
N GLN A 57 -8.93 1.81 13.04
CA GLN A 57 -8.70 1.38 14.43
C GLN A 57 -9.51 0.13 14.78
N TYR A 58 -10.77 0.05 14.34
CA TYR A 58 -11.60 -1.14 14.54
C TYR A 58 -11.06 -2.36 13.78
N LEU A 59 -10.79 -2.21 12.48
CA LEU A 59 -10.36 -3.32 11.62
C LEU A 59 -8.96 -3.84 11.98
N ALA A 60 -8.01 -2.95 12.27
CA ALA A 60 -6.65 -3.30 12.66
C ALA A 60 -6.61 -4.10 13.96
N ASN A 61 -7.41 -3.70 14.97
CA ASN A 61 -7.52 -4.44 16.22
C ASN A 61 -8.08 -5.87 16.00
N ASN A 62 -9.11 -6.02 15.18
CA ASN A 62 -9.67 -7.34 14.86
C ASN A 62 -8.69 -8.18 14.01
N TYR A 63 -7.99 -7.56 13.07
CA TYR A 63 -6.95 -8.23 12.29
C TYR A 63 -5.82 -8.75 13.20
N LEU A 64 -5.34 -7.93 14.14
CA LEU A 64 -4.33 -8.33 15.11
C LEU A 64 -4.81 -9.50 15.97
N ILE A 65 -6.04 -9.45 16.51
CA ILE A 65 -6.62 -10.55 17.29
C ILE A 65 -6.69 -11.84 16.46
N HIS A 66 -7.11 -11.78 15.19
CA HIS A 66 -7.19 -12.97 14.34
C HIS A 66 -5.82 -13.49 13.89
N SER A 67 -4.85 -12.60 13.66
CA SER A 67 -3.47 -12.97 13.37
C SER A 67 -2.73 -13.51 14.60
N ALA A 68 -3.14 -13.08 15.80
CA ALA A 68 -2.58 -13.48 17.09
C ALA A 68 -3.38 -14.61 17.77
N LYS A 69 -4.52 -15.04 17.20
CA LYS A 69 -5.39 -16.14 17.68
C LYS A 69 -4.72 -17.52 17.51
N GLU A 70 -3.46 -17.62 17.95
CA GLU A 70 -3.10 -18.66 18.91
C GLU A 70 -3.45 -18.27 20.37
N ILE A 71 -3.65 -17.00 20.77
CA ILE A 71 -3.98 -16.62 22.16
C ILE A 71 -4.76 -15.28 22.21
N ILE A 72 -5.88 -15.22 22.98
CA ILE A 72 -6.61 -14.04 23.54
C ILE A 72 -8.06 -13.80 23.02
N GLU A 73 -8.97 -13.59 24.00
CA GLU A 73 -10.42 -13.35 23.91
C GLU A 73 -10.83 -11.93 23.42
N PRO A 74 -12.02 -11.76 22.78
CA PRO A 74 -12.46 -10.49 22.19
C PRO A 74 -12.88 -9.41 23.22
N ILE A 75 -12.56 -8.14 22.93
CA ILE A 75 -12.91 -6.95 23.74
C ILE A 75 -14.26 -6.35 23.31
N LYS A 76 -15.06 -5.88 24.27
CA LYS A 76 -16.35 -5.19 24.05
C LYS A 76 -16.19 -3.86 23.28
N VAL A 77 -16.96 -3.70 22.20
CA VAL A 77 -17.07 -2.52 21.34
C VAL A 77 -17.86 -1.39 22.03
N CYS A 78 -17.47 -0.12 21.87
CA CYS A 78 -18.22 1.05 22.34
C CYS A 78 -19.33 1.49 21.35
N GLU A 79 -20.47 1.99 21.87
CA GLU A 79 -21.70 2.31 21.11
C GLU A 79 -21.51 3.25 19.91
N PHE A 80 -20.51 4.16 19.94
CA PHE A 80 -20.25 5.07 18.83
C PHE A 80 -19.77 4.36 17.56
N ILE A 81 -19.04 3.24 17.72
CA ILE A 81 -18.53 2.42 16.62
C ILE A 81 -19.67 1.59 16.00
N GLN A 82 -20.64 1.18 16.81
CA GLN A 82 -21.78 0.36 16.39
C GLN A 82 -22.60 1.00 15.25
N ASN A 83 -22.77 2.32 15.27
CA ASN A 83 -23.56 3.06 14.26
C ASN A 83 -22.80 3.31 12.95
N SER A 84 -21.47 3.22 12.92
CA SER A 84 -20.67 3.27 11.68
C SER A 84 -20.51 1.88 11.05
N LEU A 85 -20.77 0.83 11.85
CA LEU A 85 -20.72 -0.59 11.50
C LEU A 85 -22.06 -1.18 11.05
N THR A 86 -23.16 -0.40 11.05
CA THR A 86 -24.48 -0.89 10.64
C THR A 86 -24.55 -1.34 9.17
N ASP A 87 -23.62 -0.91 8.32
CA ASP A 87 -23.48 -1.40 6.94
C ASP A 87 -22.74 -2.76 6.86
N LEU A 88 -22.10 -3.18 7.96
CA LEU A 88 -21.32 -4.41 8.08
C LEU A 88 -22.02 -5.37 9.04
N ASN A 89 -23.26 -5.78 8.77
CA ASN A 89 -24.11 -6.72 9.55
C ASN A 89 -23.38 -7.52 10.68
N LEU A 90 -23.16 -6.88 11.84
CA LEU A 90 -22.08 -7.23 12.78
C LEU A 90 -22.57 -8.00 14.01
N GLN A 91 -23.18 -9.16 13.76
CA GLN A 91 -23.70 -10.04 14.82
C GLN A 91 -22.92 -11.35 15.03
N ASN A 92 -21.90 -11.65 14.21
CA ASN A 92 -21.09 -12.88 14.32
C ASN A 92 -19.58 -12.57 14.28
N GLU A 93 -18.74 -13.45 14.85
CA GLU A 93 -17.26 -13.37 14.72
C GLU A 93 -16.87 -13.17 13.24
N LEU A 94 -16.13 -12.11 12.94
CA LEU A 94 -15.69 -11.82 11.58
C LEU A 94 -14.64 -12.86 11.16
N SER A 95 -14.83 -13.52 10.02
CA SER A 95 -13.80 -14.41 9.47
C SER A 95 -12.58 -13.60 9.02
N PHE A 96 -11.41 -14.23 8.92
CA PHE A 96 -10.20 -13.58 8.42
C PHE A 96 -10.41 -12.98 7.02
N GLU A 97 -11.10 -13.70 6.14
CA GLU A 97 -11.44 -13.25 4.78
C GLU A 97 -12.37 -12.03 4.80
N SER A 98 -13.29 -11.98 5.76
CA SER A 98 -14.21 -10.84 5.93
C SER A 98 -13.45 -9.60 6.41
N ILE A 99 -12.49 -9.76 7.33
CA ILE A 99 -11.62 -8.68 7.81
C ILE A 99 -10.71 -8.18 6.68
N GLU A 100 -10.06 -9.09 5.94
CA GLU A 100 -9.19 -8.75 4.82
C GLU A 100 -9.96 -8.00 3.72
N ARG A 101 -11.18 -8.45 3.43
CA ARG A 101 -12.08 -7.76 2.50
C ARG A 101 -12.43 -6.35 2.97
N ALA A 102 -12.77 -6.18 4.25
CA ALA A 102 -13.11 -4.88 4.83
C ALA A 102 -11.91 -3.92 4.88
N LEU A 103 -10.71 -4.43 5.19
CA LEU A 103 -9.46 -3.65 5.11
C LEU A 103 -9.19 -3.19 3.67
N THR A 104 -9.46 -4.05 2.70
CA THR A 104 -9.31 -3.72 1.28
C THR A 104 -10.36 -2.69 0.83
N ASP A 105 -11.61 -2.80 1.31
CA ASP A 105 -12.66 -1.80 1.07
C ASP A 105 -12.24 -0.43 1.64
N TRP A 106 -11.70 -0.42 2.86
CA TRP A 106 -11.17 0.79 3.49
C TRP A 106 -10.04 1.44 2.69
N LEU A 107 -9.11 0.66 2.13
CA LEU A 107 -8.02 1.19 1.32
C LEU A 107 -8.52 1.82 0.01
N ILE A 108 -9.54 1.20 -0.62
CA ILE A 108 -10.20 1.76 -1.80
C ILE A 108 -10.83 3.10 -1.47
N ASP A 109 -11.58 3.19 -0.37
CA ASP A 109 -12.25 4.42 0.04
C ASP A 109 -11.24 5.53 0.36
N LEU A 110 -10.15 5.19 1.07
CA LEU A 110 -9.07 6.14 1.35
C LEU A 110 -8.41 6.64 0.06
N PHE A 111 -8.03 5.75 -0.85
CA PHE A 111 -7.40 6.12 -2.11
C PHE A 111 -8.34 7.02 -2.95
N ASN A 112 -9.59 6.60 -3.12
CA ASN A 112 -10.56 7.34 -3.94
C ASN A 112 -10.85 8.73 -3.38
N HIS A 113 -10.88 8.87 -2.05
CA HIS A 113 -11.02 10.16 -1.38
C HIS A 113 -9.81 11.07 -1.63
N LEU A 114 -8.59 10.56 -1.44
CA LEU A 114 -7.35 11.34 -1.59
C LEU A 114 -7.09 11.78 -3.04
N PHE A 115 -7.47 10.96 -4.01
CA PHE A 115 -7.12 11.17 -5.42
C PHE A 115 -8.30 11.59 -6.31
N ILE A 116 -9.44 11.99 -5.71
CA ILE A 116 -10.63 12.42 -6.45
C ILE A 116 -10.34 13.54 -7.46
N SER A 117 -9.46 14.49 -7.10
CA SER A 117 -9.07 15.61 -7.97
C SER A 117 -8.27 15.18 -9.21
N LYS A 118 -7.63 14.01 -9.16
CA LYS A 118 -6.89 13.41 -10.30
C LYS A 118 -7.78 12.56 -11.20
N GLN A 119 -9.07 12.41 -10.86
CA GLN A 119 -10.02 11.55 -11.58
C GLN A 119 -9.45 10.13 -11.79
N VAL A 120 -8.91 9.53 -10.73
CA VAL A 120 -8.46 8.14 -10.71
C VAL A 120 -9.11 7.42 -9.54
N ILE A 121 -9.54 6.19 -9.76
CA ILE A 121 -10.16 5.34 -8.75
C ILE A 121 -9.48 3.98 -8.67
N LEU A 122 -9.47 3.40 -7.48
CA LEU A 122 -9.03 2.03 -7.20
C LEU A 122 -10.25 1.10 -7.24
N VAL A 123 -10.13 -0.02 -7.96
CA VAL A 123 -11.24 -0.94 -8.22
C VAL A 123 -10.76 -2.38 -8.11
N ARG A 124 -11.60 -3.27 -7.55
CA ARG A 124 -11.34 -4.72 -7.61
C ARG A 124 -11.58 -5.24 -9.01
N SER A 125 -10.58 -5.90 -9.59
CA SER A 125 -10.78 -6.64 -10.82
C SER A 125 -11.52 -7.96 -10.57
N THR A 126 -12.16 -8.46 -11.62
CA THR A 126 -12.61 -9.86 -11.71
C THR A 126 -11.60 -10.76 -12.43
N GLY A 127 -10.46 -10.21 -12.87
CA GLY A 127 -9.41 -10.91 -13.61
C GLY A 127 -8.02 -10.40 -13.24
N GLU A 128 -7.18 -10.21 -14.25
CA GLU A 128 -5.80 -9.71 -14.14
C GLU A 128 -5.76 -8.23 -13.70
N PRO A 129 -4.68 -7.78 -13.04
CA PRO A 129 -4.50 -6.37 -12.76
C PRO A 129 -4.31 -5.57 -14.06
N GLU A 130 -4.95 -4.40 -14.16
CA GLU A 130 -4.83 -3.53 -15.33
C GLU A 130 -5.11 -2.07 -14.97
N TYR A 131 -4.34 -1.16 -15.57
CA TYR A 131 -4.63 0.26 -15.53
C TYR A 131 -5.40 0.71 -16.78
N PHE A 132 -6.55 1.34 -16.57
CA PHE A 132 -7.34 1.98 -17.61
C PHE A 132 -7.19 3.49 -17.52
N PRO A 133 -6.67 4.18 -18.56
CA PRO A 133 -6.60 5.63 -18.56
C PRO A 133 -8.00 6.24 -18.55
N ALA A 134 -8.10 7.47 -18.06
CA ALA A 134 -9.36 8.20 -18.05
C ALA A 134 -9.92 8.34 -19.47
N GLN A 135 -11.22 8.14 -19.61
CA GLN A 135 -11.97 8.38 -20.85
C GLN A 135 -12.95 9.51 -20.61
N SER A 136 -13.48 10.14 -21.68
CA SER A 136 -14.21 11.43 -21.63
C SER A 136 -15.09 11.67 -20.39
N ASN A 137 -15.87 10.67 -19.95
CA ASN A 137 -16.77 10.78 -18.79
C ASN A 137 -16.48 9.74 -17.69
N GLN A 138 -15.32 9.08 -17.70
CA GLN A 138 -14.96 8.03 -16.77
C GLN A 138 -13.57 8.28 -16.18
N PRO A 139 -13.41 8.24 -14.84
CA PRO A 139 -12.10 8.35 -14.23
C PRO A 139 -11.19 7.21 -14.70
N ALA A 140 -9.88 7.44 -14.62
CA ALA A 140 -8.92 6.36 -14.75
C ALA A 140 -9.17 5.30 -13.67
N ARG A 141 -8.91 4.04 -13.97
CA ARG A 141 -9.17 2.92 -13.06
C ARG A 141 -7.89 2.13 -12.86
N ILE A 142 -7.50 1.97 -11.61
CA ILE A 142 -6.46 1.03 -11.20
C ILE A 142 -7.20 -0.23 -10.77
N GLU A 143 -7.18 -1.26 -11.60
CA GLU A 143 -7.77 -2.55 -11.26
C GLU A 143 -6.72 -3.47 -10.66
N PHE A 144 -6.96 -3.93 -9.43
CA PHE A 144 -6.09 -4.91 -8.76
C PHE A 144 -6.79 -6.26 -8.65
N ALA A 145 -6.00 -7.33 -8.75
CA ALA A 145 -6.52 -8.69 -8.83
C ALA A 145 -6.72 -9.34 -7.45
N HIS A 146 -7.49 -10.43 -7.43
CA HIS A 146 -7.74 -11.30 -6.27
C HIS A 146 -8.39 -10.64 -5.03
N GLY A 147 -8.60 -9.32 -5.02
CA GLY A 147 -9.29 -8.62 -3.95
C GLY A 147 -8.51 -8.51 -2.63
N PHE A 148 -7.19 -8.73 -2.66
CA PHE A 148 -6.31 -8.67 -1.48
C PHE A 148 -5.73 -7.27 -1.24
N PHE A 149 -5.50 -6.94 0.04
CA PHE A 149 -4.97 -5.64 0.44
C PHE A 149 -3.56 -5.38 -0.14
N ALA A 150 -2.71 -6.40 -0.13
CA ALA A 150 -1.35 -6.31 -0.69
C ALA A 150 -1.37 -6.07 -2.21
N SER A 151 -2.25 -6.77 -2.95
CA SER A 151 -2.41 -6.54 -4.40
C SER A 151 -2.86 -5.11 -4.71
N ALA A 152 -3.78 -4.56 -3.91
CA ALA A 152 -4.18 -3.16 -4.04
C ALA A 152 -3.00 -2.19 -3.82
N LEU A 153 -2.18 -2.40 -2.78
CA LEU A 153 -0.99 -1.57 -2.52
C LEU A 153 0.06 -1.70 -3.63
N HIS A 154 0.23 -2.88 -4.20
CA HIS A 154 1.14 -3.11 -5.32
C HIS A 154 0.75 -2.27 -6.55
N GLU A 155 -0.51 -2.34 -6.98
CA GLU A 155 -1.00 -1.56 -8.13
C GLU A 155 -0.93 -0.04 -7.87
N ILE A 156 -1.25 0.40 -6.65
CA ILE A 156 -1.09 1.81 -6.27
C ILE A 156 0.39 2.24 -6.36
N SER A 157 1.33 1.37 -5.97
CA SER A 157 2.76 1.66 -6.03
C SER A 157 3.24 1.85 -7.47
N HIS A 158 2.74 1.06 -8.41
CA HIS A 158 2.98 1.27 -9.85
C HIS A 158 2.36 2.57 -10.36
N PHE A 159 1.14 2.89 -9.95
CA PHE A 159 0.52 4.16 -10.28
C PHE A 159 1.36 5.35 -9.81
N CYS A 160 1.88 5.30 -8.57
CA CYS A 160 2.74 6.34 -8.02
C CYS A 160 4.05 6.53 -8.83
N MET A 161 4.57 5.47 -9.43
CA MET A 161 5.77 5.51 -10.28
C MET A 161 5.48 5.99 -11.72
N ALA A 162 4.27 5.77 -12.22
CA ALA A 162 3.90 6.13 -13.58
C ALA A 162 3.81 7.65 -13.78
N GLY A 163 4.62 8.21 -14.68
CA GLY A 163 4.53 9.63 -15.05
C GLY A 163 3.30 9.97 -15.89
N GLU A 164 3.01 11.26 -16.07
CA GLU A 164 1.81 11.76 -16.78
C GLU A 164 1.58 11.11 -18.16
N ARG A 165 2.64 10.99 -18.98
CA ARG A 165 2.56 10.33 -20.29
C ARG A 165 2.21 8.85 -20.20
N ARG A 166 2.71 8.14 -19.18
CA ARG A 166 2.40 6.71 -18.98
C ARG A 166 0.94 6.52 -18.57
N ARG A 167 0.40 7.41 -17.75
CA ARG A 167 -1.00 7.41 -17.30
C ARG A 167 -2.02 7.73 -18.41
N GLN A 168 -1.58 8.03 -19.62
CA GLN A 168 -2.45 8.18 -20.80
C GLN A 168 -2.62 6.88 -21.59
N LEU A 169 -1.88 5.83 -21.21
CA LEU A 169 -1.86 4.55 -21.92
C LEU A 169 -2.42 3.44 -21.02
N PRO A 170 -3.07 2.42 -21.60
CA PRO A 170 -3.43 1.22 -20.85
C PRO A 170 -2.19 0.61 -20.22
N ASP A 171 -2.33 0.20 -18.97
CA ASP A 171 -1.28 -0.42 -18.18
C ASP A 171 -0.11 0.52 -17.80
N PHE A 172 0.65 0.19 -16.75
CA PHE A 172 1.81 0.98 -16.34
C PHE A 172 3.10 0.65 -17.10
N GLY A 173 2.99 -0.24 -18.10
CA GLY A 173 4.11 -0.74 -18.86
C GLY A 173 4.89 -1.80 -18.10
N TYR A 174 4.16 -2.72 -17.46
CA TYR A 174 4.74 -3.87 -16.76
C TYR A 174 5.75 -4.57 -17.65
N TRP A 175 6.86 -4.98 -17.04
CA TRP A 175 7.72 -5.95 -17.67
C TRP A 175 7.03 -7.31 -17.52
N TYR A 176 6.34 -7.75 -18.57
CA TYR A 176 5.63 -9.02 -18.56
C TYR A 176 6.45 -10.11 -19.23
N ALA A 177 6.63 -11.22 -18.52
CA ALA A 177 6.96 -12.50 -19.13
C ALA A 177 6.15 -13.58 -18.40
N PRO A 178 5.62 -14.57 -19.14
CA PRO A 178 4.93 -15.69 -18.51
C PRO A 178 5.87 -16.41 -17.54
N ASP A 179 5.25 -17.16 -16.62
CA ASP A 179 5.98 -17.97 -15.64
C ASP A 179 6.97 -18.95 -16.31
N GLY A 180 8.07 -19.29 -15.63
CA GLY A 180 9.22 -19.98 -16.23
C GLY A 180 10.22 -19.03 -16.89
N ARG A 181 10.43 -17.85 -16.27
CA ARG A 181 11.37 -16.84 -16.75
C ARG A 181 12.80 -17.38 -16.70
N SER A 182 13.63 -17.04 -17.70
CA SER A 182 15.08 -17.24 -17.60
C SER A 182 15.71 -16.33 -16.53
N ALA A 183 16.91 -16.65 -16.06
CA ALA A 183 17.63 -15.81 -15.10
C ALA A 183 17.82 -14.35 -15.58
N ALA A 184 18.07 -14.14 -16.87
CA ALA A 184 18.21 -12.79 -17.44
C ALA A 184 16.88 -12.01 -17.46
N GLN A 185 15.78 -12.72 -17.70
CA GLN A 185 14.42 -12.20 -17.64
C GLN A 185 14.03 -11.84 -16.19
N GLN A 186 14.34 -12.70 -15.22
CA GLN A 186 14.15 -12.41 -13.81
C GLN A 186 14.92 -11.16 -13.38
N GLN A 187 16.20 -11.04 -13.76
CA GLN A 187 16.98 -9.84 -13.44
C GLN A 187 16.42 -8.56 -14.08
N ALA A 188 15.82 -8.66 -15.27
CA ALA A 188 15.17 -7.52 -15.90
C ALA A 188 13.92 -7.07 -15.14
N PHE A 189 13.09 -8.03 -14.69
CA PHE A 189 11.96 -7.79 -13.79
C PHE A 189 12.40 -7.15 -12.48
N GLU A 190 13.33 -7.78 -11.76
CA GLU A 190 13.78 -7.32 -10.45
C GLU A 190 14.25 -5.87 -10.49
N ARG A 191 14.98 -5.46 -11.54
CA ARG A 191 15.44 -4.08 -11.72
C ARG A 191 14.31 -3.06 -11.84
N VAL A 192 13.20 -3.40 -12.51
CA VAL A 192 12.06 -2.47 -12.66
C VAL A 192 11.17 -2.46 -11.43
N GLU A 193 11.17 -3.56 -10.66
CA GLU A 193 10.35 -3.74 -9.46
C GLU A 193 10.95 -3.16 -8.17
N VAL A 194 12.24 -2.81 -8.14
CA VAL A 194 12.88 -2.27 -6.92
C VAL A 194 12.10 -1.09 -6.34
N LYS A 195 11.70 -0.13 -7.19
CA LYS A 195 11.03 1.10 -6.74
C LYS A 195 9.55 0.89 -6.41
N PRO A 196 8.73 0.22 -7.25
CA PRO A 196 7.37 -0.16 -6.88
C PRO A 196 7.31 -0.91 -5.54
N GLN A 197 8.11 -1.97 -5.37
CA GLN A 197 8.07 -2.77 -4.15
C GLN A 197 8.64 -2.03 -2.93
N ALA A 198 9.54 -1.06 -3.11
CA ALA A 198 9.96 -0.20 -2.01
C ALA A 198 8.86 0.77 -1.55
N ILE A 199 8.02 1.27 -2.47
CA ILE A 199 6.84 2.08 -2.13
C ILE A 199 5.78 1.21 -1.47
N GLU A 200 5.52 0.02 -2.02
CA GLU A 200 4.60 -0.97 -1.45
C GLU A 200 4.99 -1.35 -0.02
N CYS A 201 6.29 -1.55 0.22
CA CYS A 201 6.85 -1.79 1.54
C CYS A 201 6.52 -0.65 2.51
N LEU A 202 6.74 0.60 2.12
CA LEU A 202 6.44 1.76 2.97
C LEU A 202 4.94 1.86 3.31
N PHE A 203 4.06 1.64 2.33
CA PHE A 203 2.62 1.63 2.59
C PHE A 203 2.21 0.50 3.52
N THR A 204 2.74 -0.71 3.28
CA THR A 204 2.46 -1.90 4.08
C THR A 204 2.90 -1.71 5.54
N LEU A 205 4.11 -1.19 5.76
CA LEU A 205 4.64 -0.90 7.08
C LEU A 205 3.90 0.26 7.77
N ALA A 206 3.48 1.29 7.03
CA ALA A 206 2.65 2.37 7.57
C ALA A 206 1.30 1.85 8.09
N CYS A 207 0.77 0.80 7.46
CA CYS A 207 -0.40 0.06 7.92
C CYS A 207 -0.10 -0.96 9.04
N GLY A 208 1.12 -1.04 9.57
CA GLY A 208 1.49 -2.01 10.61
C GLY A 208 1.40 -3.48 10.17
N ARG A 209 1.51 -3.75 8.86
CA ARG A 209 1.44 -5.10 8.28
C ARG A 209 2.85 -5.58 7.89
N PRO A 210 3.09 -6.91 7.88
CA PRO A 210 4.37 -7.45 7.41
C PRO A 210 4.47 -7.32 5.89
N PHE A 211 5.67 -7.02 5.40
CA PHE A 211 5.98 -6.94 3.98
C PHE A 211 6.94 -8.06 3.55
N GLN A 212 6.70 -8.63 2.37
CA GLN A 212 7.60 -9.54 1.70
C GLN A 212 7.70 -9.16 0.23
N VAL A 213 8.92 -9.24 -0.31
CA VAL A 213 9.20 -8.99 -1.72
C VAL A 213 8.57 -10.11 -2.57
N SER A 214 7.85 -9.73 -3.62
CA SER A 214 7.29 -10.67 -4.59
C SER A 214 8.24 -10.83 -5.78
N GLN A 215 8.78 -12.03 -5.98
CA GLN A 215 9.59 -12.35 -7.16
C GLN A 215 8.74 -12.71 -8.38
N ASP A 216 7.43 -12.98 -8.17
CA ASP A 216 6.40 -13.27 -9.17
C ASP A 216 6.72 -14.43 -10.16
N ASN A 217 7.47 -15.44 -9.74
CA ASN A 217 7.98 -16.51 -10.62
C ASN A 217 7.82 -17.87 -9.93
N LEU A 218 6.59 -18.43 -9.97
CA LEU A 218 6.24 -19.64 -9.21
C LEU A 218 6.87 -20.91 -9.82
N PHE A 219 7.21 -20.90 -11.12
CA PHE A 219 7.78 -22.04 -11.85
C PHE A 219 9.24 -21.82 -12.28
N ALA A 220 9.99 -20.95 -11.59
CA ALA A 220 11.42 -20.76 -11.85
C ALA A 220 12.19 -22.09 -11.76
N ASP A 221 12.97 -22.42 -12.79
CA ASP A 221 13.81 -23.64 -12.87
C ASP A 221 15.30 -23.38 -12.61
N PHE A 222 15.64 -22.16 -12.17
CA PHE A 222 17.00 -21.70 -11.90
C PHE A 222 17.16 -21.26 -10.44
N ASP A 223 18.41 -21.28 -9.97
CA ASP A 223 18.75 -20.88 -8.60
C ASP A 223 18.59 -19.36 -8.40
N THR A 224 17.62 -18.97 -7.59
CA THR A 224 17.37 -17.57 -7.18
C THR A 224 18.12 -17.17 -5.92
N SER A 225 18.88 -18.07 -5.27
CA SER A 225 19.55 -17.81 -3.99
C SER A 225 20.63 -16.72 -4.06
N GLY A 226 21.14 -16.42 -5.25
CA GLY A 226 22.08 -15.33 -5.51
C GLY A 226 21.41 -13.98 -5.87
N SER A 227 20.07 -13.89 -5.88
CA SER A 227 19.36 -12.64 -6.19
C SER A 227 19.60 -11.60 -5.09
N THR A 228 19.96 -10.37 -5.49
CA THR A 228 20.09 -9.22 -4.58
C THR A 228 18.78 -8.47 -4.40
N PHE A 229 17.70 -8.91 -5.05
CA PHE A 229 16.48 -8.12 -5.20
C PHE A 229 15.89 -7.64 -3.88
N ALA A 230 15.78 -8.52 -2.88
CA ALA A 230 15.28 -8.14 -1.56
C ALA A 230 16.17 -7.09 -0.88
N GLN A 231 17.49 -7.20 -1.05
CA GLN A 231 18.46 -6.24 -0.53
C GLN A 231 18.36 -4.89 -1.25
N ASP A 232 18.13 -4.90 -2.55
CA ASP A 232 17.97 -3.69 -3.38
C ASP A 232 16.67 -2.95 -3.01
N VAL A 233 15.56 -3.67 -2.82
CA VAL A 233 14.29 -3.11 -2.31
C VAL A 233 14.51 -2.50 -0.93
N TYR A 234 15.15 -3.23 -0.01
CA TYR A 234 15.45 -2.75 1.34
C TYR A 234 16.24 -1.43 1.34
N GLN A 235 17.30 -1.34 0.52
CA GLN A 235 18.11 -0.12 0.40
C GLN A 235 17.31 1.04 -0.21
N GLN A 236 16.42 0.74 -1.17
CA GLN A 236 15.54 1.76 -1.75
C GLN A 236 14.51 2.28 -0.73
N VAL A 237 13.98 1.42 0.15
CA VAL A 237 13.12 1.83 1.27
C VAL A 237 13.89 2.77 2.21
N GLN A 238 15.09 2.38 2.63
CA GLN A 238 15.95 3.24 3.46
C GLN A 238 16.24 4.59 2.80
N THR A 239 16.45 4.60 1.48
CA THR A 239 16.64 5.84 0.72
C THR A 239 15.40 6.73 0.80
N TYR A 240 14.19 6.18 0.63
CA TYR A 240 12.95 6.94 0.73
C TYR A 240 12.69 7.45 2.16
N ILE A 241 13.01 6.69 3.20
CA ILE A 241 12.89 7.13 4.60
C ILE A 241 13.89 8.26 4.90
N THR A 242 15.14 8.11 4.47
CA THR A 242 16.20 9.09 4.73
C THR A 242 16.09 10.33 3.84
N LYS A 243 15.52 10.22 2.64
CA LYS A 243 15.36 11.30 1.65
C LYS A 243 13.93 11.28 1.08
N PRO A 244 12.90 11.61 1.88
CA PRO A 244 11.50 11.53 1.46
C PRO A 244 11.17 12.51 0.32
N ASP A 245 11.99 13.53 0.08
CA ASP A 245 11.90 14.39 -1.09
C ASP A 245 12.03 13.62 -2.42
N THR A 246 12.71 12.47 -2.41
CA THR A 246 12.87 11.59 -3.58
C THR A 246 11.66 10.70 -3.88
N LEU A 247 10.69 10.60 -2.95
CA LEU A 247 9.44 9.88 -3.21
C LEU A 247 8.61 10.60 -4.30
N PRO A 248 7.93 9.85 -5.19
CA PRO A 248 6.93 10.43 -6.08
C PRO A 248 5.85 11.19 -5.31
N SER A 249 5.28 12.24 -5.91
CA SER A 249 4.29 13.10 -5.24
C SER A 249 3.09 12.33 -4.70
N ASP A 250 2.57 11.41 -5.50
CA ASP A 250 1.37 10.65 -5.14
C ASP A 250 1.69 9.63 -4.04
N ALA A 251 2.91 9.07 -4.03
CA ALA A 251 3.37 8.23 -2.94
C ALA A 251 3.50 9.00 -1.62
N LYS A 252 3.98 10.25 -1.66
CA LYS A 252 4.01 11.12 -0.46
C LYS A 252 2.61 11.35 0.09
N THR A 253 1.64 11.67 -0.76
CA THR A 253 0.24 11.91 -0.35
C THR A 253 -0.35 10.70 0.35
N LEU A 254 -0.27 9.51 -0.27
CA LEU A 254 -0.82 8.31 0.35
C LEU A 254 -0.05 7.91 1.62
N LEU A 255 1.29 7.96 1.60
CA LEU A 255 2.11 7.61 2.76
C LEU A 255 1.82 8.53 3.95
N GLN A 256 1.67 9.83 3.72
CA GLN A 256 1.28 10.79 4.76
C GLN A 256 -0.10 10.46 5.34
N ALA A 257 -1.06 10.06 4.51
CA ALA A 257 -2.39 9.65 4.95
C ALA A 257 -2.34 8.40 5.81
N LEU A 258 -1.64 7.36 5.35
CA LEU A 258 -1.47 6.11 6.07
C LEU A 258 -0.75 6.34 7.40
N LEU A 259 0.34 7.09 7.43
CA LEU A 259 1.04 7.43 8.67
C LEU A 259 0.17 8.24 9.63
N THR A 260 -0.65 9.16 9.12
CA THR A 260 -1.57 9.95 9.94
C THR A 260 -2.71 9.11 10.51
N ILE A 261 -3.28 8.20 9.71
CA ILE A 261 -4.47 7.44 10.10
C ILE A 261 -4.11 6.19 10.89
N CYS A 262 -3.13 5.43 10.42
CA CYS A 262 -2.80 4.12 10.98
C CYS A 262 -1.95 4.23 12.26
N ALA A 263 -1.05 5.21 12.35
CA ALA A 263 -0.16 5.38 13.49
C ALA A 263 -0.80 6.11 14.71
N VAL A 264 -2.04 6.59 14.57
CA VAL A 264 -2.85 7.15 15.68
C VAL A 264 -3.61 6.03 16.43
N SER A 265 -3.15 4.79 16.33
CA SER A 265 -3.72 3.60 16.98
C SER A 265 -2.80 3.09 18.08
#